data_AF-A0A388Q5Y2-F1
#
_entry.id   AF-A0A388Q5Y2-F1
#
_cell.length_a   1.000
_cell.length_b   1.000
_cell.length_c   1.000
_cell.angle_alpha   90.00
_cell.angle_beta   90.00
_cell.angle_gamma   90.00
#
_symmetry.space_group_name_H-M   'P 1'
#
loop_
_entity.id
_entity.type
_entity.pdbx_description
1 polymer ?
#
loop_
_entity_poly.entity_id
_entity_poly.type
_entity_poly.pdbx_seq_one_letter_code
_entity_poly.pdbx_strand_id
1 'polypeptide(L)'
;MMRLVAPAGVAWKKARDTYPLIELYNADESHPSLTGTYLVACTFYSTIYHKSCVASSFMPIGIPTADAYYMQTIASNTVLDSLENWQQYGSLPRAGFSSTNIQSQYSFTNQSLRSTQYEWNFGDGSSISTTPSPVHNYTAIGTYTVTLKATNTCGKYDLFSKTISVTSVLTGVGDQNGPASDEVFYANETLTVLNHDQASKIKIYDMKGSLIKEFNLTAATNILQLPPLITGIYLYTLVSEQKESLRGKFAVN
;
A
#
# COMPACT_ATOMS: atom_id res chain seq x y z
N MET A 1 5.77 -24.78 -16.31
CA MET A 1 4.73 -25.81 -16.10
C MET A 1 4.43 -25.84 -14.60
N MET A 2 3.19 -25.53 -14.19
CA MET A 2 2.77 -25.57 -12.78
C MET A 2 2.82 -27.03 -12.30
N ARG A 3 3.57 -27.33 -11.23
CA ARG A 3 3.49 -28.65 -10.61
C ARG A 3 2.46 -28.61 -9.50
N LEU A 4 1.41 -29.40 -9.68
CA LEU A 4 0.41 -29.67 -8.65
C LEU A 4 0.79 -30.96 -7.95
N VAL A 5 0.78 -30.94 -6.61
CA VAL A 5 0.96 -32.12 -5.77
C VAL A 5 -0.37 -32.39 -5.08
N ALA A 6 -1.06 -33.46 -5.45
CA ALA A 6 -2.28 -33.86 -4.76
C ALA A 6 -1.90 -34.45 -3.38
N PRO A 7 -2.39 -33.88 -2.26
CA PRO A 7 -1.99 -34.29 -0.91
C PRO A 7 -2.75 -35.55 -0.43
N ALA A 8 -2.78 -36.59 -1.26
CA ALA A 8 -3.54 -37.82 -1.00
C ALA A 8 -3.16 -38.47 0.35
N GLY A 9 -1.86 -38.58 0.65
CA GLY A 9 -1.40 -39.14 1.93
C GLY A 9 -1.79 -38.29 3.16
N VAL A 10 -1.89 -36.96 3.00
CA VAL A 10 -2.32 -36.07 4.09
C VAL A 10 -3.82 -36.20 4.34
N ALA A 11 -4.61 -36.26 3.27
CA ALA A 11 -6.05 -36.49 3.37
C ALA A 11 -6.33 -37.85 4.03
N TRP A 12 -5.56 -38.87 3.63
CA TRP A 12 -5.61 -40.21 4.20
C TRP A 12 -5.29 -40.23 5.70
N LYS A 13 -4.20 -39.58 6.10
CA LYS A 13 -3.82 -39.45 7.51
C LYS A 13 -4.91 -38.74 8.32
N LYS A 14 -5.44 -37.61 7.84
CA LYS A 14 -6.52 -36.88 8.51
C LYS A 14 -7.80 -37.73 8.67
N ALA A 15 -8.17 -38.50 7.64
CA ALA A 15 -9.30 -39.41 7.72
C ALA A 15 -9.09 -40.47 8.81
N ARG A 16 -7.90 -41.09 8.88
CA ARG A 16 -7.59 -42.08 9.92
C ARG A 16 -7.56 -41.47 11.33
N ASP A 17 -6.98 -40.28 11.47
CA ASP A 17 -6.86 -39.60 12.77
C ASP A 17 -8.24 -39.19 13.33
N THR A 18 -9.21 -38.86 12.47
CA THR A 18 -10.53 -38.34 12.88
C THR A 18 -11.69 -39.32 12.73
N TYR A 19 -11.50 -40.43 12.00
CA TYR A 19 -12.46 -41.53 11.89
C TYR A 19 -11.72 -42.89 11.86
N PRO A 20 -11.20 -43.37 13.01
CA PRO A 20 -10.30 -44.52 13.04
C PRO A 20 -10.89 -45.84 12.52
N LEU A 21 -12.21 -46.02 12.61
CA LEU A 21 -12.92 -47.23 12.22
C LEU A 21 -13.27 -47.30 10.73
N ILE A 22 -13.07 -46.21 9.96
CA ILE A 22 -13.39 -46.23 8.53
C ILE A 22 -12.38 -47.10 7.78
N GLU A 23 -12.87 -48.01 6.94
CA GLU A 23 -11.98 -48.91 6.21
C GLU A 23 -11.45 -48.25 4.93
N LEU A 24 -10.16 -47.90 4.94
CA LEU A 24 -9.49 -47.25 3.82
C LEU A 24 -8.62 -48.23 3.01
N TYR A 25 -8.36 -49.43 3.52
CA TYR A 25 -7.54 -50.44 2.87
C TYR A 25 -8.36 -51.66 2.43
N ASN A 26 -7.89 -52.35 1.41
CA ASN A 26 -8.36 -53.70 1.12
C ASN A 26 -7.82 -54.67 2.19
N ALA A 27 -8.25 -55.93 2.09
CA ALA A 27 -7.81 -57.01 2.98
C ALA A 27 -6.29 -57.27 2.96
N ASP A 28 -5.56 -56.70 2.00
CA ASP A 28 -4.09 -56.76 1.92
C ASP A 28 -3.37 -55.66 2.71
N GLU A 29 -4.13 -54.83 3.44
CA GLU A 29 -3.65 -53.75 4.31
C GLU A 29 -2.74 -52.71 3.63
N SER A 30 -2.74 -52.67 2.28
CA SER A 30 -1.79 -51.82 1.53
C SER A 30 -2.44 -51.10 0.36
N HIS A 31 -3.37 -51.74 -0.37
CA HIS A 31 -4.09 -51.09 -1.45
C HIS A 31 -5.33 -50.36 -0.93
N PRO A 32 -5.73 -49.25 -1.56
CA PRO A 32 -6.96 -48.57 -1.18
C PRO A 32 -8.21 -49.41 -1.33
N SER A 33 -9.08 -49.38 -0.31
CA SER A 33 -10.47 -49.84 -0.40
C SER A 33 -11.26 -48.99 -1.40
N LEU A 34 -12.52 -49.35 -1.65
CA LEU A 34 -13.43 -48.49 -2.43
C LEU A 34 -13.55 -47.09 -1.79
N THR A 35 -13.66 -47.01 -0.47
CA THR A 35 -13.69 -45.76 0.30
C THR A 35 -12.36 -45.01 0.23
N GLY A 36 -11.23 -45.70 0.38
CA GLY A 36 -9.90 -45.10 0.24
C GLY A 36 -9.64 -44.56 -1.16
N THR A 37 -10.05 -45.30 -2.20
CA THR A 37 -9.96 -44.86 -3.60
C THR A 37 -10.78 -43.60 -3.83
N TYR A 38 -12.00 -43.54 -3.27
CA TYR A 38 -12.86 -42.37 -3.39
C TYR A 38 -12.25 -41.13 -2.73
N LEU A 39 -11.66 -41.25 -1.54
CA LEU A 39 -10.93 -40.16 -0.87
C LEU A 39 -9.82 -39.58 -1.75
N VAL A 40 -9.02 -40.48 -2.34
CA VAL A 40 -7.91 -40.08 -3.23
C VAL A 40 -8.46 -39.38 -4.47
N ALA A 41 -9.50 -39.91 -5.10
CA ALA A 41 -10.13 -39.30 -6.27
C ALA A 41 -10.66 -37.89 -5.97
N CYS A 42 -11.37 -37.71 -4.84
CA CYS A 42 -11.82 -36.41 -4.36
C CYS A 42 -10.65 -35.43 -4.12
N THR A 43 -9.54 -35.92 -3.55
CA THR A 43 -8.33 -35.11 -3.31
C THR A 43 -7.69 -34.62 -4.61
N PHE A 44 -7.61 -35.50 -5.62
CA PHE A 44 -7.14 -35.13 -6.95
C PHE A 44 -8.07 -34.14 -7.63
N TYR A 45 -9.39 -34.35 -7.57
CA TYR A 45 -10.37 -33.41 -8.10
C TYR A 45 -10.16 -32.00 -7.50
N SER A 46 -10.13 -31.90 -6.18
CA SER A 46 -9.96 -30.61 -5.52
C SER A 46 -8.62 -29.95 -5.85
N THR A 47 -7.56 -30.75 -6.06
CA THR A 47 -6.24 -30.24 -6.42
C THR A 47 -6.18 -29.77 -7.87
N ILE A 48 -6.81 -30.49 -8.81
CA ILE A 48 -6.79 -30.16 -10.25
C ILE A 48 -7.68 -28.94 -10.52
N TYR A 49 -8.88 -28.93 -9.94
CA TYR A 49 -9.90 -27.93 -10.25
C TYR A 49 -9.96 -26.78 -9.25
N HIS A 50 -9.22 -26.85 -8.13
CA HIS A 50 -9.29 -25.89 -7.04
C HIS A 50 -10.72 -25.68 -6.53
N LYS A 51 -11.51 -26.77 -6.46
CA LYS A 51 -12.92 -26.76 -6.08
C LYS A 51 -13.21 -27.80 -5.02
N SER A 52 -14.17 -27.49 -4.16
CA SER A 52 -14.69 -28.47 -3.21
C SER A 52 -15.42 -29.58 -3.97
N CYS A 53 -15.21 -30.83 -3.57
CA CYS A 53 -16.00 -31.97 -4.04
C CYS A 53 -17.19 -32.29 -3.10
N VAL A 54 -17.39 -31.50 -2.04
CA VAL A 54 -18.55 -31.62 -1.14
C VAL A 54 -19.84 -31.43 -1.92
N ALA A 55 -20.83 -32.27 -1.64
CA ALA A 55 -22.13 -32.31 -2.32
C ALA A 55 -22.04 -32.64 -3.82
N SER A 56 -20.95 -33.30 -4.25
CA SER A 56 -20.92 -33.94 -5.56
C SER A 56 -22.12 -34.87 -5.73
N SER A 57 -22.77 -34.80 -6.90
CA SER A 57 -23.89 -35.69 -7.26
C SER A 57 -23.46 -37.15 -7.45
N PHE A 58 -22.15 -37.41 -7.54
CA PHE A 58 -21.59 -38.74 -7.67
C PHE A 58 -21.26 -39.33 -6.29
N MET A 59 -22.07 -40.32 -5.87
CA MET A 59 -21.87 -41.16 -4.68
C MET A 59 -21.60 -42.61 -5.12
N PRO A 60 -20.43 -43.19 -4.85
CA PRO A 60 -20.12 -44.55 -5.28
C PRO A 60 -21.02 -45.59 -4.64
N ILE A 61 -21.56 -46.51 -5.44
CA ILE A 61 -22.28 -47.70 -4.95
C ILE A 61 -21.31 -48.52 -4.10
N GLY A 62 -21.73 -48.90 -2.88
CA GLY A 62 -20.90 -49.67 -1.94
C GLY A 62 -20.20 -48.84 -0.88
N ILE A 63 -20.37 -47.51 -0.87
CA ILE A 63 -19.98 -46.64 0.23
C ILE A 63 -21.26 -46.03 0.84
N PRO A 64 -21.49 -46.11 2.17
CA PRO A 64 -22.58 -45.40 2.81
C PRO A 64 -22.52 -43.88 2.53
N THR A 65 -23.66 -43.24 2.29
CA THR A 65 -23.72 -41.82 1.91
C THR A 65 -23.03 -40.90 2.93
N ALA A 66 -23.13 -41.22 4.22
CA ALA A 66 -22.45 -40.46 5.28
C ALA A 66 -20.92 -40.54 5.16
N ASP A 67 -20.39 -41.72 4.88
CA ASP A 67 -18.95 -41.94 4.71
C ASP A 67 -18.45 -41.26 3.42
N ALA A 68 -19.22 -41.34 2.33
CA ALA A 68 -18.88 -40.66 1.09
C ALA A 68 -18.85 -39.13 1.27
N TYR A 69 -19.83 -38.55 1.96
CA TYR A 69 -19.85 -37.12 2.28
C TYR A 69 -18.66 -36.72 3.18
N TYR A 70 -18.32 -37.56 4.15
CA TYR A 70 -17.16 -37.34 5.00
C TYR A 70 -15.84 -37.40 4.20
N MET A 71 -15.68 -38.34 3.26
CA MET A 71 -14.52 -38.38 2.34
C MET A 71 -14.42 -37.11 1.48
N GLN A 72 -15.54 -36.64 0.93
CA GLN A 72 -15.57 -35.38 0.18
C GLN A 72 -15.10 -34.20 1.04
N THR A 73 -15.57 -34.15 2.29
CA THR A 73 -15.25 -33.07 3.23
C THR A 73 -13.76 -33.09 3.62
N ILE A 74 -13.22 -34.25 3.99
CA ILE A 74 -11.80 -34.38 4.34
C ILE A 74 -10.90 -34.03 3.15
N ALA A 75 -11.21 -34.52 1.94
CA ALA A 75 -10.45 -34.19 0.74
C ALA A 75 -10.47 -32.68 0.46
N SER A 76 -11.67 -32.09 0.43
CA SER A 76 -11.84 -30.66 0.11
C SER A 76 -11.12 -29.78 1.11
N ASN A 77 -11.28 -30.02 2.42
CA ASN A 77 -10.62 -29.23 3.45
C ASN A 77 -9.09 -29.43 3.41
N THR A 78 -8.62 -30.66 3.23
CA THR A 78 -7.16 -30.93 3.13
C THR A 78 -6.50 -30.16 2.00
N VAL A 79 -7.16 -30.09 0.85
CA VAL A 79 -6.64 -29.38 -0.31
C VAL A 79 -6.82 -27.88 -0.17
N LEU A 80 -8.04 -27.41 0.10
CA LEU A 80 -8.39 -25.99 -0.02
C LEU A 80 -7.87 -25.16 1.16
N ASP A 81 -7.81 -25.72 2.38
CA ASP A 81 -7.27 -25.02 3.56
C ASP A 81 -5.75 -24.79 3.44
N SER A 82 -5.08 -25.48 2.53
CA SER A 82 -3.62 -25.45 2.36
C SER A 82 -3.22 -25.45 0.89
N LEU A 83 -4.07 -24.90 0.01
CA LEU A 83 -3.91 -25.01 -1.44
C LEU A 83 -2.56 -24.47 -1.93
N GLU A 84 -2.06 -23.41 -1.29
CA GLU A 84 -0.76 -22.81 -1.58
C GLU A 84 0.42 -23.77 -1.31
N ASN A 85 0.30 -24.67 -0.33
CA ASN A 85 1.35 -25.64 0.00
C ASN A 85 1.43 -26.76 -1.05
N TRP A 86 0.29 -27.06 -1.70
CA TRP A 86 0.14 -28.14 -2.68
C TRP A 86 0.52 -27.71 -4.10
N GLN A 87 0.60 -26.41 -4.34
CA GLN A 87 1.12 -25.83 -5.58
C GLN A 87 2.65 -25.70 -5.48
N GLN A 88 3.36 -26.81 -5.70
CA GLN A 88 4.83 -26.85 -5.57
C GLN A 88 5.57 -25.90 -6.55
N TYR A 89 4.86 -25.28 -7.50
CA TYR A 89 5.31 -24.05 -8.18
C TYR A 89 4.13 -23.10 -8.43
N GLY A 90 3.85 -22.21 -7.49
CA GLY A 90 2.80 -21.21 -7.68
C GLY A 90 2.66 -20.22 -6.56
N SER A 91 3.76 -19.87 -5.90
CA SER A 91 3.77 -18.76 -4.98
C SER A 91 3.54 -17.49 -5.81
N LEU A 92 2.26 -17.14 -6.05
CA LEU A 92 1.90 -15.98 -6.86
C LEU A 92 2.70 -14.80 -6.32
N PRO A 93 3.24 -13.95 -7.23
CA PRO A 93 3.78 -12.67 -6.83
C PRO A 93 2.84 -12.03 -5.82
N ARG A 94 3.41 -11.47 -4.75
CA ARG A 94 2.66 -10.57 -3.90
C ARG A 94 3.34 -9.23 -4.00
N ALA A 95 2.75 -8.31 -4.74
CA ALA A 95 3.28 -6.97 -4.89
C ALA A 95 3.12 -6.22 -3.57
N GLY A 96 4.08 -5.37 -3.24
CA GLY A 96 4.03 -4.56 -2.03
C GLY A 96 5.18 -3.58 -1.98
N PHE A 97 4.94 -2.41 -1.41
CA PHE A 97 5.99 -1.44 -1.17
C PHE A 97 5.69 -0.51 0.00
N SER A 98 6.74 0.12 0.50
CA SER A 98 6.68 1.31 1.36
C SER A 98 7.33 2.50 0.65
N SER A 99 7.05 3.69 1.16
CA SER A 99 7.66 4.93 0.65
C SER A 99 8.02 5.86 1.81
N THR A 100 9.11 6.58 1.65
CA THR A 100 9.50 7.73 2.48
C THR A 100 9.73 8.91 1.56
N ASN A 101 9.64 10.13 2.07
CA ASN A 101 9.89 11.32 1.26
C ASN A 101 10.73 12.36 2.01
N ILE A 102 11.49 13.12 1.23
CA ILE A 102 12.09 14.39 1.63
C ILE A 102 11.54 15.40 0.64
N GLN A 103 10.63 16.25 1.09
CA GLN A 103 9.91 17.18 0.23
C GLN A 103 9.18 16.45 -0.92
N SER A 104 9.45 16.84 -2.17
CA SER A 104 8.87 16.25 -3.38
C SER A 104 9.60 15.02 -3.91
N GLN A 105 10.71 14.63 -3.27
CA GLN A 105 11.47 13.42 -3.62
C GLN A 105 11.00 12.25 -2.77
N TYR A 106 10.46 11.21 -3.42
CA TYR A 106 9.99 9.98 -2.79
C TYR A 106 10.95 8.84 -3.07
N SER A 107 11.35 8.13 -2.02
CA SER A 107 12.12 6.89 -2.10
C SER A 107 11.18 5.71 -1.86
N PHE A 108 11.08 4.80 -2.82
CA PHE A 108 10.24 3.60 -2.73
C PHE A 108 11.07 2.38 -2.37
N THR A 109 10.59 1.60 -1.41
CA THR A 109 11.20 0.32 -1.03
C THR A 109 10.27 -0.82 -1.44
N ASN A 110 10.74 -1.66 -2.34
CA ASN A 110 10.03 -2.86 -2.74
C ASN A 110 9.99 -3.90 -1.62
N GLN A 111 8.80 -4.42 -1.36
CA GLN A 111 8.52 -5.46 -0.38
C GLN A 111 7.82 -6.66 -1.04
N SER A 112 7.88 -6.74 -2.37
CA SER A 112 7.21 -7.77 -3.13
C SER A 112 7.83 -9.13 -2.86
N LEU A 113 6.96 -10.14 -2.71
CA LEU A 113 7.40 -11.52 -2.56
C LEU A 113 7.32 -12.25 -3.89
N ARG A 114 8.20 -13.23 -4.07
CA ARG A 114 8.10 -14.25 -5.12
C ARG A 114 8.06 -13.64 -6.54
N SER A 115 8.83 -12.56 -6.74
CA SER A 115 8.87 -11.76 -7.96
C SER A 115 10.33 -11.47 -8.35
N THR A 116 10.59 -11.31 -9.64
CA THR A 116 11.93 -11.07 -10.21
C THR A 116 11.99 -9.86 -11.14
N GLN A 117 10.83 -9.31 -11.54
CA GLN A 117 10.71 -8.14 -12.40
C GLN A 117 9.70 -7.16 -11.80
N TYR A 118 9.95 -5.86 -11.98
CA TYR A 118 9.17 -4.79 -11.38
C TYR A 118 8.90 -3.69 -12.40
N GLU A 119 7.68 -3.15 -12.39
CA GLU A 119 7.29 -1.99 -13.19
C GLU A 119 6.56 -1.01 -12.28
N TRP A 120 7.07 0.21 -12.18
CA TRP A 120 6.53 1.28 -11.33
C TRP A 120 5.88 2.36 -12.19
N ASN A 121 4.63 2.67 -11.89
CA ASN A 121 3.94 3.85 -12.38
C ASN A 121 3.68 4.80 -11.21
N PHE A 122 4.21 6.03 -11.31
CA PHE A 122 4.16 7.01 -10.21
C PHE A 122 2.87 7.84 -10.18
N GLY A 123 1.99 7.69 -11.19
CA GLY A 123 0.68 8.35 -11.25
C GLY A 123 0.71 9.80 -11.75
N ASP A 124 1.87 10.35 -12.09
CA ASP A 124 2.08 11.74 -12.53
C ASP A 124 2.31 11.88 -14.06
N GLY A 125 2.22 10.78 -14.80
CA GLY A 125 2.47 10.73 -16.24
C GLY A 125 3.94 10.56 -16.63
N SER A 126 4.86 10.39 -15.66
CA SER A 126 6.25 10.03 -15.93
C SER A 126 6.38 8.62 -16.52
N SER A 127 7.55 8.33 -17.12
CA SER A 127 7.85 7.02 -17.69
C SER A 127 7.91 5.93 -16.62
N ILE A 128 7.48 4.72 -16.97
CA ILE A 128 7.56 3.54 -16.09
C ILE A 128 9.02 3.26 -15.70
N SER A 129 9.27 3.04 -14.41
CA SER A 129 10.58 2.61 -13.90
C SER A 129 10.62 1.10 -13.70
N THR A 130 11.71 0.44 -14.11
CA THR A 130 11.94 -0.99 -13.87
C THR A 130 12.95 -1.27 -12.75
N THR A 131 13.46 -0.22 -12.10
CA THR A 131 14.37 -0.35 -10.96
C THR A 131 13.63 -0.99 -9.78
N PRO A 132 14.20 -1.98 -9.08
CA PRO A 132 13.51 -2.66 -7.98
C PRO A 132 12.98 -1.71 -6.91
N SER A 133 13.79 -0.75 -6.45
CA SER A 133 13.43 0.26 -5.45
C SER A 133 13.83 1.65 -5.97
N PRO A 134 12.94 2.35 -6.71
CA PRO A 134 13.28 3.61 -7.35
C PRO A 134 13.17 4.82 -6.40
N VAL A 135 13.83 5.89 -6.81
CA VAL A 135 13.60 7.24 -6.29
C VAL A 135 12.89 8.05 -7.38
N HIS A 136 11.85 8.78 -7.01
CA HIS A 136 11.07 9.60 -7.95
C HIS A 136 10.85 11.01 -7.42
N ASN A 137 10.98 12.00 -8.29
CA ASN A 137 10.79 13.41 -7.97
C ASN A 137 9.49 13.90 -8.60
N TYR A 138 8.53 14.30 -7.78
CA TYR A 138 7.30 14.92 -8.24
C TYR A 138 7.51 16.42 -8.48
N THR A 139 7.15 16.90 -9.66
CA THR A 139 7.32 18.32 -10.03
C THR A 139 6.11 19.18 -9.67
N ALA A 140 4.92 18.57 -9.58
CA ALA A 140 3.69 19.24 -9.22
C ALA A 140 3.16 18.75 -7.87
N ILE A 141 2.50 19.64 -7.14
CA ILE A 141 1.72 19.27 -5.96
C ILE A 141 0.46 18.52 -6.40
N GLY A 142 0.03 17.56 -5.58
CA GLY A 142 -1.15 16.78 -5.89
C GLY A 142 -1.18 15.44 -5.19
N THR A 143 -2.23 14.70 -5.49
CA THR A 143 -2.41 13.33 -5.00
C THR A 143 -2.17 12.36 -6.15
N TYR A 144 -1.24 11.43 -5.94
CA TYR A 144 -0.81 10.48 -6.97
C TYR A 144 -1.05 9.06 -6.51
N THR A 145 -1.54 8.21 -7.41
CA THR A 145 -1.67 6.76 -7.17
C THR A 145 -0.46 6.04 -7.72
N VAL A 146 0.45 5.63 -6.85
CA VAL A 146 1.64 4.86 -7.23
C VAL A 146 1.25 3.40 -7.34
N THR A 147 1.59 2.77 -8.46
CA THR A 147 1.31 1.35 -8.73
C THR A 147 2.59 0.59 -9.04
N LEU A 148 2.82 -0.50 -8.31
CA LEU A 148 3.88 -1.47 -8.55
C LEU A 148 3.26 -2.74 -9.16
N LYS A 149 3.78 -3.16 -10.31
CA LYS A 149 3.57 -4.48 -10.87
C LYS A 149 4.78 -5.36 -10.60
N ALA A 150 4.59 -6.44 -9.86
CA ALA A 150 5.65 -7.40 -9.56
C ALA A 150 5.39 -8.70 -10.32
N THR A 151 6.33 -9.12 -11.16
CA THR A 151 6.21 -10.28 -12.05
C THR A 151 7.26 -11.33 -11.69
N ASN A 152 6.89 -12.61 -11.71
CA ASN A 152 7.82 -13.72 -11.50
C ASN A 152 8.39 -14.28 -12.80
N THR A 153 9.33 -15.20 -12.67
CA THR A 153 9.98 -15.90 -13.80
C THR A 153 9.02 -16.70 -14.68
N CYS A 154 7.82 -17.01 -14.18
CA CYS A 154 6.77 -17.71 -14.92
C CYS A 154 5.83 -16.74 -15.66
N GLY A 155 6.09 -15.43 -15.62
CA GLY A 155 5.25 -14.40 -16.26
C GLY A 155 3.92 -14.13 -15.54
N LYS A 156 3.71 -14.67 -14.34
CA LYS A 156 2.58 -14.26 -13.47
C LYS A 156 2.95 -12.97 -12.77
N TYR A 157 1.95 -12.14 -12.47
CA TYR A 157 2.16 -10.86 -11.79
C TYR A 157 1.07 -10.57 -10.77
N ASP A 158 1.38 -9.64 -9.88
CA ASP A 158 0.45 -8.99 -8.95
C ASP A 158 0.64 -7.47 -9.01
N LEU A 159 -0.38 -6.73 -8.59
CA LEU A 159 -0.42 -5.28 -8.57
C LEU A 159 -0.66 -4.78 -7.16
N PHE A 160 0.13 -3.79 -6.75
CA PHE A 160 -0.10 -3.08 -5.50
C PHE A 160 -0.09 -1.59 -5.74
N SER A 161 -1.14 -0.90 -5.30
CA SER A 161 -1.30 0.55 -5.46
C SER A 161 -1.42 1.24 -4.10
N LYS A 162 -0.77 2.40 -3.95
CA LYS A 162 -0.87 3.25 -2.78
C LYS A 162 -0.93 4.71 -3.20
N THR A 163 -1.88 5.44 -2.62
CA THR A 163 -1.99 6.88 -2.80
C THR A 163 -0.97 7.62 -1.94
N ILE A 164 -0.30 8.61 -2.51
CA ILE A 164 0.57 9.56 -1.81
C ILE A 164 0.10 10.98 -2.10
N SER A 165 0.35 11.90 -1.16
CA SER A 165 0.04 13.32 -1.32
C SER A 165 1.35 14.10 -1.32
N VAL A 166 1.68 14.67 -2.47
CA VAL A 166 2.82 15.56 -2.66
C VAL A 166 2.35 16.96 -2.31
N THR A 167 2.84 17.46 -1.19
CA THR A 167 2.60 18.82 -0.74
C THR A 167 3.85 19.65 -0.92
N SER A 168 3.70 20.97 -1.02
CA SER A 168 4.83 21.85 -0.78
C SER A 168 5.34 21.63 0.64
N VAL A 169 6.65 21.53 0.80
CA VAL A 169 7.27 21.66 2.12
C VAL A 169 7.49 23.13 2.35
N LEU A 170 6.78 23.66 3.35
CA LEU A 170 7.03 24.97 3.90
C LEU A 170 8.39 24.91 4.61
N THR A 171 9.45 25.33 3.94
CA THR A 171 10.67 25.72 4.65
C THR A 171 10.40 27.05 5.33
N GLY A 172 9.87 27.01 6.55
CA GLY A 172 9.99 28.13 7.46
C GLY A 172 11.46 28.46 7.61
N VAL A 173 11.86 29.68 7.22
CA VAL A 173 13.18 30.18 7.59
C VAL A 173 13.00 30.81 8.97
N GLY A 174 13.08 29.98 10.00
CA GLY A 174 13.09 30.44 11.39
C GLY A 174 14.30 31.36 11.63
N ASP A 175 14.02 32.52 12.23
CA ASP A 175 15.03 33.37 12.84
C ASP A 175 15.57 32.67 14.10
N GLN A 176 16.88 32.71 14.33
CA GLN A 176 17.57 32.08 15.46
C GLN A 176 17.46 32.89 16.77
N ASN A 177 16.54 33.86 16.89
CA ASN A 177 16.45 34.69 18.11
C ASN A 177 15.03 35.10 18.55
N GLY A 178 13.97 34.37 18.18
CA GLY A 178 12.61 34.57 18.71
C GLY A 178 11.98 33.27 19.19
N PRO A 179 11.06 33.28 20.19
CA PRO A 179 10.37 32.07 20.62
C PRO A 179 9.60 31.46 19.43
N ALA A 180 9.84 30.18 19.22
CA ALA A 180 9.52 29.43 18.03
C ALA A 180 8.01 29.19 17.83
N SER A 181 7.47 29.72 16.74
CA SER A 181 6.55 29.03 15.83
C SER A 181 6.36 29.90 14.59
N ASP A 182 6.63 29.39 13.40
CA ASP A 182 6.47 30.14 12.15
C ASP A 182 5.01 30.59 11.97
N GLU A 183 4.74 31.88 12.13
CA GLU A 183 3.39 32.46 12.04
C GLU A 183 3.02 32.90 10.61
N VAL A 184 3.96 32.90 9.64
CA VAL A 184 3.72 33.46 8.29
C VAL A 184 4.26 32.55 7.18
N PHE A 185 3.43 32.25 6.19
CA PHE A 185 3.71 31.30 5.10
C PHE A 185 3.35 31.92 3.75
N TYR A 186 4.17 31.69 2.71
CA TYR A 186 3.91 32.18 1.36
C TYR A 186 3.87 31.03 0.34
N ALA A 187 2.80 30.94 -0.46
CA ALA A 187 2.69 30.01 -1.58
C ALA A 187 1.62 30.49 -2.58
N ASN A 188 1.87 30.29 -3.89
CA ASN A 188 0.90 30.60 -4.96
C ASN A 188 0.32 32.02 -4.87
N GLU A 189 1.18 33.03 -4.65
CA GLU A 189 0.78 34.42 -4.46
C GLU A 189 -0.10 34.68 -3.22
N THR A 190 -0.23 33.70 -2.33
CA THR A 190 -1.01 33.81 -1.11
C THR A 190 -0.09 33.76 0.11
N LEU A 191 -0.34 34.65 1.06
CA LEU A 191 0.33 34.69 2.35
C LEU A 191 -0.64 34.24 3.46
N THR A 192 -0.32 33.17 4.17
CA THR A 192 -1.08 32.69 5.32
C THR A 192 -0.41 33.14 6.60
N VAL A 193 -1.17 33.78 7.50
CA VAL A 193 -0.71 34.20 8.82
C VAL A 193 -1.47 33.40 9.89
N LEU A 194 -0.78 32.64 10.75
CA LEU A 194 -1.33 31.76 11.78
C LEU A 194 -1.02 32.27 13.20
N ASN A 195 -1.91 31.97 14.15
CA ASN A 195 -1.73 32.11 15.61
C ASN A 195 -1.23 33.49 16.06
N HIS A 196 -1.77 34.53 15.43
CA HIS A 196 -1.33 35.90 15.59
C HIS A 196 -2.12 36.64 16.68
N ASP A 197 -2.18 36.08 17.88
CA ASP A 197 -3.15 36.50 18.90
C ASP A 197 -2.93 37.94 19.43
N GLN A 198 -1.80 38.58 19.10
CA GLN A 198 -1.42 39.90 19.63
C GLN A 198 -1.24 41.01 18.60
N ALA A 199 -1.37 40.73 17.30
CA ALA A 199 -1.09 41.78 16.33
C ALA A 199 -2.22 42.05 15.33
N SER A 200 -2.25 43.29 14.85
CA SER A 200 -3.39 43.86 14.13
C SER A 200 -3.12 44.06 12.64
N LYS A 201 -1.85 43.98 12.22
CA LYS A 201 -1.45 44.13 10.81
C LYS A 201 -0.11 43.45 10.50
N ILE A 202 0.06 43.15 9.22
CA ILE A 202 1.32 42.71 8.61
C ILE A 202 1.74 43.68 7.51
N LYS A 203 3.03 44.02 7.48
CA LYS A 203 3.69 44.83 6.46
C LYS A 203 4.75 44.00 5.76
N ILE A 204 4.88 44.14 4.45
CA ILE A 204 5.79 43.37 3.61
C ILE A 204 6.70 44.31 2.86
N TYR A 205 8.00 43.99 2.84
CA TYR A 205 9.05 44.83 2.28
C TYR A 205 9.92 44.05 1.30
N ASP A 206 10.49 44.75 0.33
CA ASP A 206 11.60 44.23 -0.48
C ASP A 206 12.91 44.20 0.35
N MET A 207 13.99 43.62 -0.21
CA MET A 207 15.31 43.61 0.44
C MET A 207 15.96 44.99 0.59
N LYS A 208 15.45 46.02 -0.11
CA LYS A 208 15.91 47.41 0.03
C LYS A 208 15.15 48.13 1.16
N GLY A 209 14.16 47.49 1.78
CA GLY A 209 13.33 48.04 2.85
C GLY A 209 12.12 48.84 2.35
N SER A 210 11.80 48.81 1.06
CA SER A 210 10.62 49.48 0.50
C SER A 210 9.35 48.70 0.85
N LEU A 211 8.33 49.39 1.35
CA LEU A 211 7.03 48.77 1.65
C LEU A 211 6.32 48.38 0.35
N ILE A 212 6.00 47.10 0.20
CA ILE A 212 5.26 46.55 -0.94
C ILE A 212 3.76 46.54 -0.65
N LYS A 213 3.38 46.00 0.52
CA LYS A 213 1.98 45.84 0.88
C LYS A 213 1.78 45.79 2.39
N GLU A 214 0.60 46.21 2.82
CA GLU A 214 0.12 46.13 4.20
C GLU A 214 -1.28 45.53 4.22
N PHE A 215 -1.54 44.66 5.20
CA PHE A 215 -2.84 44.05 5.44
C PHE A 215 -3.20 44.15 6.92
N ASN A 216 -4.48 44.37 7.20
CA ASN A 216 -5.03 44.20 8.54
C ASN A 216 -5.29 42.72 8.80
N LEU A 217 -5.11 42.30 10.05
CA LEU A 217 -5.32 40.94 10.51
C LEU A 217 -6.53 40.95 11.45
N THR A 218 -7.54 40.15 11.13
CA THR A 218 -8.87 40.23 11.77
C THR A 218 -9.30 38.92 12.43
N ALA A 219 -8.55 37.84 12.21
CA ALA A 219 -8.81 36.52 12.78
C ALA A 219 -7.50 35.84 13.22
N ALA A 220 -7.60 34.74 13.97
CA ALA A 220 -6.46 33.92 14.37
C ALA A 220 -5.72 33.27 13.17
N THR A 221 -6.39 33.18 12.02
CA THR A 221 -5.79 32.78 10.75
C THR A 221 -6.25 33.73 9.65
N ASN A 222 -5.30 34.31 8.90
CA ASN A 222 -5.59 35.19 7.77
C ASN A 222 -4.94 34.64 6.52
N ILE A 223 -5.67 34.68 5.41
CA ILE A 223 -5.19 34.29 4.07
C ILE A 223 -5.23 35.55 3.21
N LEU A 224 -4.06 36.00 2.76
CA LEU A 224 -3.87 37.32 2.15
C LEU A 224 -3.30 37.16 0.74
N GLN A 225 -4.01 37.65 -0.27
CA GLN A 225 -3.51 37.63 -1.64
C GLN A 225 -2.49 38.75 -1.85
N LEU A 226 -1.29 38.37 -2.27
CA LEU A 226 -0.23 39.31 -2.65
C LEU A 226 -0.32 39.64 -4.14
N PRO A 227 0.15 40.84 -4.54
CA PRO A 227 0.42 41.09 -5.95
C PRO A 227 1.51 40.11 -6.43
N PRO A 228 1.58 39.83 -7.75
CA PRO A 228 2.67 39.04 -8.31
C PRO A 228 4.02 39.62 -7.89
N LEU A 229 4.84 38.78 -7.26
CA LEU A 229 6.18 39.13 -6.79
C LEU A 229 7.22 38.49 -7.71
N ILE A 230 8.34 39.18 -7.88
CA ILE A 230 9.49 38.58 -8.57
C ILE A 230 10.20 37.58 -7.64
N THR A 231 10.87 36.59 -8.22
CA THR A 231 11.69 35.63 -7.45
C THR A 231 12.71 36.40 -6.59
N GLY A 232 12.76 36.08 -5.30
CA GLY A 232 13.60 36.79 -4.34
C GLY A 232 13.20 36.59 -2.89
N ILE A 233 13.91 37.26 -1.98
CA ILE A 233 13.62 37.26 -0.54
C ILE A 233 12.88 38.54 -0.18
N TYR A 234 11.84 38.40 0.64
CA TYR A 234 11.03 39.49 1.14
C TYR A 234 11.03 39.47 2.66
N LEU A 235 10.92 40.65 3.26
CA LEU A 235 10.84 40.82 4.72
C LEU A 235 9.39 41.09 5.09
N TYR A 236 8.98 40.65 6.28
CA TYR A 236 7.69 41.04 6.85
C TYR A 236 7.85 41.55 8.27
N THR A 237 6.87 42.35 8.70
CA THR A 237 6.73 42.82 10.07
C THR A 237 5.28 42.69 10.51
N LEU A 238 5.08 41.99 11.62
CA LEU A 238 3.81 41.90 12.34
C LEU A 238 3.79 43.00 13.40
N VAL A 239 2.70 43.76 13.50
CA VAL A 239 2.62 44.93 14.38
C VAL A 239 1.47 44.79 15.36
N SER A 240 1.76 44.85 16.66
CA SER A 240 0.74 44.88 17.72
C SER A 240 0.19 46.28 17.98
N GLU A 241 -0.98 46.36 18.60
CA GLU A 241 -1.54 47.62 19.08
C GLU A 241 -0.65 48.28 20.16
N GLN A 242 0.13 47.46 20.88
CA GLN A 242 1.08 47.89 21.90
C GLN A 242 2.46 48.32 21.34
N LYS A 243 2.59 48.42 20.00
CA LYS A 243 3.80 48.81 19.24
C LYS A 243 4.96 47.81 19.24
N GLU A 244 4.76 46.60 19.75
CA GLU A 244 5.75 45.53 19.60
C GLU A 244 5.69 44.99 18.16
N SER A 245 6.87 44.77 17.56
CA SER A 245 6.96 44.31 16.16
C SER A 245 7.79 43.05 16.04
N LEU A 246 7.16 41.96 15.58
CA LEU A 246 7.89 40.76 15.16
C LEU A 246 8.30 40.90 13.70
N ARG A 247 9.47 40.38 13.36
CA ARG A 247 10.03 40.46 12.00
C ARG A 247 10.42 39.08 11.52
N GLY A 248 10.29 38.87 10.22
CA GLY A 248 10.73 37.64 9.57
C GLY A 248 10.93 37.84 8.08
N LYS A 249 11.17 36.75 7.37
CA LYS A 249 11.38 36.77 5.92
C LYS A 249 10.73 35.55 5.25
N PHE A 250 10.38 35.69 3.98
CA PHE A 250 9.91 34.59 3.14
C PHE A 250 10.57 34.67 1.76
N ALA A 251 10.63 33.54 1.05
CA ALA A 251 11.16 33.47 -0.31
C ALA A 251 10.03 33.27 -1.32
N VAL A 252 10.16 33.94 -2.46
CA VAL A 252 9.38 33.72 -3.67
C VAL A 252 10.30 32.99 -4.63
N ASN A 253 9.92 31.78 -5.04
CA ASN A 253 10.66 30.95 -5.99
C ASN A 253 10.05 31.09 -7.38
#